data_AF-V9GFS0-F1
#
_entry.id   AF-V9GFS0-F1
#
_cell.length_a   1.000
_cell.length_b   1.000
_cell.length_c   1.000
_cell.angle_alpha   90.00
_cell.angle_beta   90.00
_cell.angle_gamma   90.00
#
_symmetry.space_group_name_H-M   'P 1'
#
loop_
_entity.id
_entity.type
_entity.pdbx_description
1 polymer ?
#
loop_
_entity_poly.entity_id
_entity_poly.type
_entity_poly.pdbx_seq_one_letter_code
_entity_poly.pdbx_strand_id
1 'polypeptide(L)'
;MTNTGGDHYFFGGGLTGQLIFGTIDISYASTVVVQSENVRYIGLGGFVGILMSGQINASYFDIEASTQTIGIGVGDAVNPPHLMGRTTEQLKFASTYGGWDFADTWAVHARINGGYPYLRPGILTTDLPRAVKGVPYSMAIEPSMAHGEG
;
A
#
# COMPACT_ATOMS: atom_id res chain seq x y z
N MET A 1 29.52 -22.07 11.96
CA MET A 1 29.66 -20.86 12.80
C MET A 1 28.34 -20.64 13.51
N THR A 2 28.29 -20.78 14.84
CA THR A 2 27.08 -20.50 15.63
C THR A 2 27.12 -19.06 16.08
N ASN A 3 26.34 -18.20 15.42
CA ASN A 3 26.12 -16.84 15.91
C ASN A 3 25.09 -16.92 17.05
N THR A 4 25.57 -17.10 18.28
CA THR A 4 24.76 -17.12 19.50
C THR A 4 24.50 -15.71 20.07
N GLY A 5 24.75 -14.64 19.31
CA GLY A 5 24.73 -13.27 19.83
C GLY A 5 24.34 -12.19 18.82
N GLY A 6 23.47 -12.51 17.85
CA GLY A 6 22.83 -11.48 17.03
C GLY A 6 21.52 -11.03 17.68
N ASP A 7 21.42 -9.76 18.06
CA ASP A 7 20.13 -9.19 18.44
C ASP A 7 19.25 -9.13 17.18
N HIS A 8 18.24 -9.99 17.10
CA HIS A 8 17.34 -10.01 15.95
C HIS A 8 16.36 -8.83 16.05
N TYR A 9 16.40 -7.96 15.05
CA TYR A 9 15.44 -6.88 14.85
C TYR A 9 14.32 -7.36 13.93
N PHE A 10 13.07 -7.14 14.34
CA PHE A 10 11.90 -7.39 13.50
C PHE A 10 11.06 -6.12 13.42
N PHE A 11 10.86 -5.63 12.20
CA PHE A 11 9.97 -4.51 11.92
C PHE A 11 8.89 -4.97 10.95
N GLY A 12 7.67 -5.09 11.47
CA GLY A 12 6.50 -5.52 10.72
C GLY A 12 5.53 -4.36 10.54
N GLY A 13 5.23 -4.02 9.28
CA GLY A 13 4.20 -3.06 8.94
C GLY A 13 3.26 -3.63 7.90
N GLY A 14 1.97 -3.28 7.96
CA GLY A 14 0.98 -3.76 6.99
C GLY A 14 1.25 -3.28 5.56
N LEU A 15 1.88 -2.11 5.40
CA LEU A 15 2.34 -1.62 4.10
C LEU A 15 3.85 -1.83 3.90
N THR A 16 4.68 -1.49 4.89
CA THR A 16 6.14 -1.70 4.81
C THR A 16 6.77 -1.94 6.18
N GLY A 17 7.79 -2.80 6.23
CA GLY A 17 8.56 -3.01 7.46
C GLY A 17 9.33 -1.76 7.89
N GLN A 18 9.93 -1.01 6.94
CA GLN A 18 10.77 0.15 7.25
C GLN A 18 10.53 1.29 6.25
N LEU A 19 10.47 2.52 6.76
CA LEU A 19 10.51 3.76 5.99
C LEU A 19 11.57 4.68 6.63
N ILE A 20 12.77 4.75 6.02
CA ILE A 20 13.93 5.47 6.60
C ILE A 20 14.16 6.84 5.93
N PHE A 21 13.75 6.97 4.67
CA PHE A 21 13.68 8.21 3.91
C PHE A 21 12.61 8.04 2.85
N GLY A 22 11.82 9.09 2.58
CA GLY A 22 10.82 9.07 1.52
C GLY A 22 9.41 9.41 2.00
N THR A 23 8.47 9.33 1.07
CA THR A 23 7.07 9.71 1.28
C THR A 23 6.15 8.57 0.88
N ILE A 24 5.21 8.23 1.74
CA ILE A 24 4.04 7.42 1.41
C ILE A 24 2.84 8.36 1.37
N ASP A 25 2.09 8.33 0.28
CA ASP A 25 0.91 9.17 0.09
C ASP A 25 -0.26 8.32 -0.41
N ILE A 26 -1.49 8.74 -0.07
CA ILE A 26 -2.76 8.18 -0.57
C ILE A 26 -2.73 6.64 -0.61
N SER A 27 -2.40 6.02 0.53
CA SER A 27 -2.22 4.57 0.64
C SER A 27 -3.02 3.99 1.82
N TYR A 28 -3.33 2.68 1.75
CA TYR A 28 -3.94 1.98 2.88
C TYR A 28 -3.33 0.59 3.10
N ALA A 29 -3.46 0.07 4.32
CA ALA A 29 -3.09 -1.30 4.68
C ALA A 29 -4.23 -2.01 5.41
N SER A 30 -4.45 -3.29 5.09
CA SER A 30 -5.48 -4.13 5.73
C SER A 30 -5.01 -5.58 5.95
N THR A 31 -3.69 -5.77 6.07
CA THR A 31 -3.07 -7.09 6.22
C THR A 31 -2.71 -7.36 7.67
N VAL A 32 -2.83 -8.61 8.10
CA VAL A 32 -2.42 -9.04 9.44
C VAL A 32 -0.92 -8.77 9.66
N VAL A 33 -0.57 -8.25 10.83
CA VAL A 33 0.82 -7.98 11.21
C VAL A 33 1.13 -8.78 12.47
N VAL A 34 1.97 -9.80 12.35
CA VAL A 34 2.35 -10.71 13.44
C VAL A 34 3.86 -10.92 13.47
N GLN A 35 4.40 -11.21 14.66
CA GLN A 35 5.82 -11.55 14.84
C GLN A 35 6.05 -13.06 14.81
N SER A 36 7.27 -13.48 14.47
CA SER A 36 7.74 -14.86 14.70
C SER A 36 8.29 -15.03 16.12
N GLU A 37 8.33 -16.27 16.59
CA GLU A 37 8.92 -16.62 17.89
C GLU A 37 10.46 -16.47 17.81
N ASN A 38 11.06 -15.67 18.69
CA ASN A 38 12.50 -15.30 18.82
C ASN A 38 12.95 -14.00 18.13
N VAL A 39 12.55 -12.86 18.70
CA VAL A 39 13.02 -11.51 18.34
C VAL A 39 13.40 -10.74 19.59
N ARG A 40 14.50 -9.98 19.55
CA ARG A 40 14.94 -9.15 20.69
C ARG A 40 14.46 -7.70 20.63
N TYR A 41 14.41 -7.13 19.43
CA TYR A 41 13.91 -5.78 19.21
C TYR A 41 12.79 -5.81 18.18
N ILE A 42 11.64 -5.22 18.53
CA ILE A 42 10.47 -5.29 17.69
C ILE A 42 9.78 -3.94 17.52
N GLY A 43 9.35 -3.66 16.28
CA GLY A 43 8.36 -2.63 15.98
C GLY A 43 7.25 -3.22 15.09
N LEU A 44 6.04 -3.30 15.63
CA LEU A 44 4.84 -3.68 14.88
C LEU A 44 3.93 -2.48 14.73
N GLY A 45 3.67 -2.09 13.49
CA GLY A 45 2.65 -1.09 13.18
C GLY A 45 1.64 -1.67 12.20
N GLY A 46 0.38 -1.24 12.29
CA GLY A 46 -0.63 -1.64 11.32
C GLY A 46 -0.34 -1.13 9.91
N PHE A 47 0.57 -0.16 9.77
CA PHE A 47 0.99 0.41 8.50
C PHE A 47 2.50 0.30 8.27
N VAL A 48 3.33 0.76 9.21
CA VAL A 48 4.80 0.80 9.10
C VAL A 48 5.45 0.19 10.35
N GLY A 49 6.44 -0.68 10.20
CA GLY A 49 7.16 -1.25 11.34
C GLY A 49 8.06 -0.22 12.04
N ILE A 50 8.94 0.43 11.27
CA ILE A 50 9.79 1.54 11.75
C ILE A 50 9.76 2.74 10.79
N LEU A 51 9.58 3.93 11.34
CA LEU A 51 9.68 5.22 10.63
C LEU A 51 10.89 6.01 11.12
N MET A 52 11.82 6.32 10.22
CA MET A 52 12.90 7.27 10.46
C MET A 52 12.84 8.28 9.33
N SER A 53 12.88 9.59 9.62
CA SER A 53 13.01 10.68 8.64
C SER A 53 12.12 10.59 7.37
N GLY A 54 10.96 9.94 7.48
CA GLY A 54 10.00 9.73 6.40
C GLY A 54 8.70 10.49 6.64
N GLN A 55 7.91 10.63 5.59
CA GLN A 55 6.61 11.29 5.64
C GLN A 55 5.50 10.33 5.22
N ILE A 56 4.37 10.41 5.91
CA ILE A 56 3.16 9.65 5.57
C ILE A 56 2.03 10.66 5.49
N ASN A 57 1.31 10.66 4.38
CA ASN A 57 0.22 11.59 4.10
C ASN A 57 -1.04 10.85 3.67
N ALA A 58 -2.21 11.40 4.06
CA ALA A 58 -3.54 10.94 3.67
C ALA A 58 -3.70 9.40 3.65
N SER A 59 -3.15 8.71 4.65
CA SER A 59 -3.03 7.25 4.64
C SER A 59 -3.77 6.61 5.81
N TYR A 60 -4.14 5.34 5.62
CA TYR A 60 -5.05 4.65 6.52
C TYR A 60 -4.58 3.23 6.80
N PHE A 61 -4.92 2.69 7.97
CA PHE A 61 -4.72 1.27 8.24
C PHE A 61 -5.91 0.69 8.99
N ASP A 62 -6.13 -0.59 8.75
CA ASP A 62 -7.18 -1.34 9.41
C ASP A 62 -6.71 -1.83 10.78
N ILE A 63 -7.29 -1.30 11.85
CA ILE A 63 -6.90 -1.67 13.22
C ILE A 63 -7.33 -3.09 13.59
N GLU A 64 -8.35 -3.63 12.92
CA GLU A 64 -8.89 -4.96 13.19
C GLU A 64 -8.17 -6.00 12.35
N ALA A 65 -8.09 -5.79 11.03
CA ALA A 65 -7.44 -6.72 10.12
C ALA A 65 -5.92 -6.82 10.36
N SER A 66 -5.27 -5.71 10.75
CA SER A 66 -3.84 -5.73 11.08
C SER A 66 -3.53 -6.32 12.46
N THR A 67 -4.53 -6.40 13.33
CA THR A 67 -4.39 -6.69 14.76
C THR A 67 -3.50 -5.70 15.52
N GLN A 68 -3.29 -4.48 14.98
CA GLN A 68 -2.49 -3.43 15.58
C GLN A 68 -3.35 -2.20 15.89
N THR A 69 -3.16 -1.60 17.07
CA THR A 69 -3.85 -0.35 17.47
C THR A 69 -3.08 0.92 17.10
N ILE A 70 -1.81 0.78 16.69
CA ILE A 70 -0.93 1.87 16.26
C ILE A 70 -0.50 1.67 14.81
N GLY A 71 -0.31 2.77 14.09
CA GLY A 71 0.06 2.74 12.68
C GLY A 71 1.56 2.51 12.44
N ILE A 72 2.40 3.09 13.30
CA ILE A 72 3.87 2.96 13.25
C ILE A 72 4.35 2.28 14.52
N GLY A 73 5.12 1.20 14.37
CA GLY A 73 5.60 0.44 15.53
C GLY A 73 6.65 1.18 16.36
N VAL A 74 7.68 1.70 15.71
CA VAL A 74 8.77 2.47 16.33
C VAL A 74 9.17 3.62 15.41
N GLY A 75 9.64 4.74 15.94
CA GLY A 75 10.21 5.80 15.11
C GLY A 75 9.89 7.22 15.55
N ASP A 76 10.18 8.16 14.65
CA ASP A 76 10.10 9.61 14.88
C ASP A 76 8.66 10.10 15.15
N ALA A 77 7.66 9.37 14.66
CA ALA A 77 6.25 9.63 14.93
C ALA A 77 5.49 8.30 15.01
N VAL A 78 5.12 7.85 16.22
CA VAL A 78 4.38 6.59 16.41
C VAL A 78 2.90 6.72 15.98
N ASN A 79 2.36 7.95 15.96
CA ASN A 79 1.00 8.27 15.50
C ASN A 79 0.95 9.64 14.78
N PRO A 80 1.49 9.74 13.54
CA PRO A 80 1.46 11.00 12.81
C PRO A 80 0.01 11.34 12.45
N PRO A 81 -0.37 12.64 12.45
CA PRO A 81 -1.76 13.06 12.25
C PRO A 81 -2.33 12.68 10.87
N HIS A 82 -1.47 12.30 9.92
CA HIS A 82 -1.82 11.96 8.55
C HIS A 82 -1.80 10.44 8.26
N LEU A 83 -1.67 9.62 9.31
CA LEU A 83 -1.91 8.17 9.28
C LEU A 83 -3.02 7.83 10.28
N MET A 84 -4.17 7.38 9.79
CA MET A 84 -5.35 7.14 10.63
C MET A 84 -5.74 5.67 10.70
N GLY A 85 -5.78 5.13 11.91
CA GLY A 85 -6.38 3.82 12.18
C GLY A 85 -7.90 3.89 12.10
N ARG A 86 -8.51 2.92 11.40
CA ARG A 86 -9.97 2.78 11.24
C ARG A 86 -10.37 1.31 11.33
N THR A 87 -11.63 1.05 11.66
CA THR A 87 -12.16 -0.31 11.67
C THR A 87 -12.33 -0.85 10.25
N THR A 88 -12.46 -2.17 10.12
CA THR A 88 -12.74 -2.86 8.85
C THR A 88 -13.99 -2.30 8.18
N GLU A 89 -15.01 -2.00 8.96
CA GLU A 89 -16.25 -1.45 8.45
C GLU A 89 -16.06 -0.02 7.94
N GLN A 90 -15.36 0.84 8.70
CA GLN A 90 -15.10 2.22 8.32
C GLN A 90 -14.29 2.34 7.03
N LEU A 91 -13.29 1.48 6.83
CA LEU A 91 -12.47 1.46 5.62
C LEU A 91 -13.21 1.01 4.35
N LYS A 92 -14.48 0.62 4.46
CA LYS A 92 -15.34 0.32 3.31
C LYS A 92 -16.18 1.49 2.86
N PHE A 93 -15.99 2.68 3.44
CA PHE A 93 -16.69 3.90 3.04
C PHE A 93 -15.71 4.91 2.44
N ALA A 94 -16.02 5.41 1.24
CA ALA A 94 -15.21 6.44 0.57
C ALA A 94 -15.04 7.71 1.42
N SER A 95 -16.04 8.08 2.23
CA SER A 95 -16.00 9.23 3.13
C SER A 95 -14.94 9.13 4.25
N THR A 96 -14.41 7.93 4.51
CA THR A 96 -13.33 7.73 5.48
C THR A 96 -12.00 8.30 4.98
N TYR A 97 -11.81 8.33 3.67
CA TYR A 97 -10.55 8.62 3.00
C TYR A 97 -10.46 10.10 2.58
N GLY A 98 -10.11 10.96 3.54
CA GLY A 98 -9.92 12.38 3.32
C GLY A 98 -8.81 12.67 2.30
N GLY A 99 -9.13 13.46 1.29
CA GLY A 99 -8.19 13.84 0.22
C GLY A 99 -8.06 12.83 -0.92
N TRP A 100 -8.72 11.66 -0.84
CA TRP A 100 -8.73 10.69 -1.93
C TRP A 100 -9.76 11.06 -2.98
N ASP A 101 -9.43 10.87 -4.25
CA ASP A 101 -10.35 11.07 -5.36
C ASP A 101 -11.13 9.78 -5.66
N PHE A 102 -12.39 9.74 -5.25
CA PHE A 102 -13.33 8.65 -5.59
C PHE A 102 -14.20 8.94 -6.82
N ALA A 103 -14.05 10.12 -7.43
CA ALA A 103 -14.73 10.45 -8.68
C ALA A 103 -14.05 9.71 -9.84
N ASP A 104 -12.72 9.86 -9.95
CA ASP A 104 -11.99 9.41 -11.15
C ASP A 104 -10.89 8.37 -10.87
N THR A 105 -10.28 8.37 -9.68
CA THR A 105 -9.13 7.50 -9.38
C THR A 105 -9.52 6.22 -8.63
N TRP A 106 -10.23 6.35 -7.51
CA TRP A 106 -10.58 5.26 -6.63
C TRP A 106 -12.06 4.91 -6.72
N ALA A 107 -12.38 3.67 -6.38
CA ALA A 107 -13.75 3.20 -6.22
C ALA A 107 -13.86 2.29 -5.00
N VAL A 108 -15.08 2.17 -4.46
CA VAL A 108 -15.45 1.23 -3.40
C VAL A 108 -16.66 0.46 -3.88
N HIS A 109 -16.65 -0.86 -3.70
CA HIS A 109 -17.78 -1.70 -4.01
C HIS A 109 -17.75 -2.96 -3.14
N ALA A 110 -18.86 -3.30 -2.48
CA ALA A 110 -18.91 -4.38 -1.49
C ALA A 110 -18.43 -5.75 -1.98
N ARG A 111 -18.47 -5.99 -3.30
CA ARG A 111 -18.03 -7.26 -3.94
C ARG A 111 -16.62 -7.21 -4.55
N ILE A 112 -15.97 -6.06 -4.58
CA ILE A 112 -14.64 -5.89 -5.16
C ILE A 112 -13.67 -5.62 -4.03
N ASN A 113 -12.52 -6.31 -4.05
CA ASN A 113 -11.46 -6.11 -3.06
C ASN A 113 -11.96 -6.17 -1.60
N GLY A 114 -12.89 -7.08 -1.29
CA GLY A 114 -13.46 -7.21 0.07
C GLY A 114 -14.28 -6.00 0.56
N GLY A 115 -14.59 -5.04 -0.30
CA GLY A 115 -15.21 -3.77 0.02
C GLY A 115 -14.23 -2.61 0.25
N TYR A 116 -12.92 -2.87 0.28
CA TYR A 116 -11.91 -1.83 0.40
C TYR A 116 -11.75 -1.04 -0.91
N PRO A 117 -11.13 0.16 -0.86
CA PRO A 117 -10.82 0.92 -2.07
C PRO A 117 -9.97 0.12 -3.05
N TYR A 118 -10.26 0.31 -4.32
CA TYR A 118 -9.47 -0.20 -5.44
C TYR A 118 -9.34 0.89 -6.51
N LEU A 119 -8.26 0.83 -7.28
CA LEU A 119 -8.05 1.74 -8.40
C LEU A 119 -9.06 1.44 -9.50
N ARG A 120 -9.68 2.48 -10.05
CA ARG A 120 -10.52 2.35 -11.23
C ARG A 120 -9.65 1.84 -12.38
N PRO A 121 -10.14 0.85 -13.16
CA PRO A 121 -9.45 0.46 -14.36
C PRO A 121 -9.33 1.68 -15.27
N GLY A 122 -8.12 1.99 -15.74
CA GLY A 122 -7.97 2.91 -16.85
C GLY A 122 -8.77 2.35 -18.03
N ILE A 123 -9.87 3.01 -18.40
CA ILE A 123 -10.53 2.69 -19.65
C ILE A 123 -9.51 3.07 -20.72
N LEU A 124 -9.01 2.08 -21.46
CA LEU A 124 -8.26 2.33 -22.68
C LEU A 124 -9.25 2.98 -23.66
N THR A 125 -9.34 4.31 -23.63
CA THR A 125 -10.20 5.10 -24.52
C THR A 125 -9.60 5.22 -25.92
N THR A 126 -8.37 4.76 -26.10
CA THR A 126 -7.85 4.46 -27.43
C THR A 126 -8.39 3.10 -27.85
N ASP A 127 -9.12 3.07 -28.97
CA ASP A 127 -9.48 1.82 -29.65
C ASP A 127 -8.24 0.92 -29.68
N LEU A 128 -8.33 -0.25 -29.04
CA LEU A 128 -7.35 -1.30 -29.24
C LEU A 128 -7.23 -1.48 -30.76
N PRO A 129 -6.02 -1.41 -31.36
CA PRO A 129 -5.88 -1.61 -32.79
C PRO A 129 -6.57 -2.92 -33.14
N ARG A 130 -7.53 -2.87 -34.08
CA ARG A 130 -8.38 -4.02 -34.44
C ARG A 130 -7.50 -5.25 -34.51
N ALA A 131 -7.72 -6.21 -33.60
CA ALA A 131 -7.04 -7.48 -33.66
C ALA A 131 -7.30 -8.07 -35.05
N VAL A 132 -6.28 -8.08 -35.90
CA VAL A 132 -6.35 -8.79 -37.17
C VAL A 132 -6.42 -10.26 -36.78
N LYS A 133 -7.56 -10.90 -37.08
CA LYS A 133 -7.79 -12.32 -36.82
C LYS A 133 -6.62 -13.13 -37.39
N GLY A 134 -5.74 -13.63 -36.52
CA GLY A 134 -4.57 -14.44 -36.90
C GLY A 134 -3.23 -13.98 -36.34
N VAL A 135 -3.13 -12.83 -35.65
CA VAL A 135 -1.86 -12.37 -35.06
C VAL A 135 -1.86 -12.55 -33.53
N PRO A 136 -0.92 -13.32 -32.94
CA PRO A 136 -0.74 -13.41 -31.50
C PRO A 136 -0.44 -12.03 -30.89
N TYR A 137 -1.05 -11.74 -29.74
CA TYR A 137 -0.98 -10.45 -29.02
C TYR A 137 0.47 -10.03 -28.69
N SER A 138 1.39 -10.98 -28.61
CA SER A 138 2.81 -10.76 -28.30
C SER A 138 3.64 -10.13 -29.42
N MET A 139 3.13 -10.05 -30.66
CA MET A 139 3.85 -9.38 -31.78
C MET A 139 3.36 -7.93 -32.04
N ALA A 140 2.29 -7.48 -31.39
CA ALA A 140 1.74 -6.13 -31.62
C ALA A 140 2.36 -5.05 -30.69
N ILE A 141 3.26 -5.44 -29.79
CA ILE A 141 4.02 -4.52 -28.94
C ILE A 141 5.47 -4.55 -29.39
N GLU A 142 5.76 -3.89 -30.51
CA GLU A 142 7.11 -3.50 -30.91
C GLU A 142 7.16 -1.99 -31.23
N PRO A 143 8.32 -1.36 -31.08
CA PRO A 143 8.50 -0.10 -30.36
C PRO A 143 8.14 1.12 -31.21
N SER A 144 6.98 1.73 -30.98
CA SER A 144 6.66 3.06 -31.54
C SER A 144 7.00 4.22 -30.61
N MET A 145 7.78 3.99 -29.55
CA MET A 145 8.33 5.05 -28.70
C MET A 145 9.84 5.21 -28.93
N ALA A 146 10.24 5.54 -30.16
CA ALA A 146 11.52 6.16 -30.44
C ALA A 146 11.31 7.29 -31.46
N HIS A 147 11.18 8.50 -30.91
CA HIS A 147 11.44 9.85 -31.42
C HIS A 147 11.65 10.06 -32.93
N GLY A 148 10.95 11.08 -33.45
CA GLY A 148 11.13 11.62 -34.79
C GLY A 148 12.32 12.55 -34.96
N GLU A 149 12.58 12.92 -36.23
CA GLU A 149 12.88 14.25 -36.77
C GLU A 149 13.32 14.09 -38.24
N GLY A 150 12.86 14.99 -39.12
CA GLY A 150 13.22 15.07 -40.54
C GLY A 150 12.09 15.57 -41.42
#